data_AF-A0A4Y2TEZ5-F1
#
_entry.id   AF-A0A4Y2TEZ5-F1
#
_cell.length_a   1.000
_cell.length_b   1.000
_cell.length_c   1.000
_cell.angle_alpha   90.00
_cell.angle_beta   90.00
_cell.angle_gamma   90.00
#
_symmetry.space_group_name_H-M   'P 1'
#
loop_
_entity.id
_entity.type
_entity.pdbx_description
1 polymer ?
#
loop_
_entity_poly.entity_id
_entity_poly.type
_entity_poly.pdbx_seq_one_letter_code
_entity_poly.pdbx_strand_id
1 'polypeptide(L)'
;MSLFIELFIISVILFLSGVLRNTKKSTLYNIFDTVPERPVGNTDNLYFVLDGGFLIHPVVWPKQGTFDDVYTIYMSYIKKHYGDEVTVVFDVGYTESSVNTKVIERQRRMMKCTSREIIFNESTVLLDSQRLSNLANRERFISQFVSHLEKVGICTFIATNDADVHIVMTAIETYEKIKKQVLVIGQDVDLLVLPTAVILDYMDIFMLKEGKSKVKDRFYIALEICRILIL
;
A
#
# COMPACT_ATOMS: atom_id res chain seq x y z
N MET A 1 -0.82 5.75 -23.84
CA MET A 1 0.26 5.09 -24.62
C MET A 1 1.65 5.47 -24.12
N SER A 2 1.89 6.72 -23.65
CA SER A 2 3.19 7.17 -23.11
C SER A 2 3.63 6.45 -21.83
N LEU A 3 2.77 6.40 -20.80
CA LEU A 3 3.10 5.81 -19.49
C LEU A 3 3.55 4.33 -19.56
N PHE A 4 2.95 3.57 -20.48
CA PHE A 4 3.25 2.14 -20.64
C PHE A 4 4.64 1.90 -21.23
N ILE A 5 5.12 2.84 -22.06
CA ILE A 5 6.45 2.80 -22.65
C ILE A 5 7.50 3.20 -21.59
N GLU A 6 7.24 4.23 -20.78
CA GLU A 6 8.13 4.63 -19.68
C GLU A 6 8.29 3.55 -18.62
N LEU A 7 7.20 2.91 -18.19
CA LEU A 7 7.23 1.77 -17.27
C LEU A 7 8.02 0.58 -17.83
N PHE A 8 7.89 0.32 -19.13
CA PHE A 8 8.65 -0.74 -19.80
C PHE A 8 10.14 -0.41 -19.86
N ILE A 9 10.50 0.83 -20.19
CA ILE A 9 11.88 1.30 -20.24
C ILE A 9 12.54 1.21 -18.87
N ILE A 10 11.88 1.67 -17.80
CA ILE A 10 12.43 1.60 -16.43
C ILE A 10 12.63 0.16 -15.98
N SER A 11 11.66 -0.72 -16.25
CA SER A 11 11.78 -2.16 -15.96
C SER A 11 12.97 -2.80 -16.71
N VAL A 12 13.17 -2.43 -17.98
CA VAL A 12 14.29 -2.89 -18.80
C VAL A 12 15.64 -2.33 -18.31
N ILE A 13 15.72 -1.05 -17.94
CA ILE A 13 16.93 -0.42 -17.39
C ILE A 13 17.32 -1.07 -16.06
N LEU A 14 16.36 -1.29 -15.15
CA LEU A 14 16.59 -1.99 -13.89
C LEU A 14 17.04 -3.45 -14.07
N PHE A 15 16.62 -4.09 -15.17
CA PHE A 15 17.07 -5.44 -15.52
C PHE A 15 18.47 -5.46 -16.14
N LEU A 16 18.75 -4.54 -17.06
CA LEU A 16 20.03 -4.42 -17.76
C LEU A 16 21.16 -3.99 -16.82
N SER A 17 20.90 -3.03 -15.92
CA SER A 17 21.83 -2.57 -14.87
C SER A 17 22.20 -3.64 -13.83
N GLY A 18 21.57 -4.82 -13.89
CA GLY A 18 21.84 -5.92 -12.96
C GLY A 18 21.13 -5.79 -11.61
N VAL A 19 20.44 -4.66 -11.38
CA VAL A 19 19.70 -4.34 -10.16
C VAL A 19 18.56 -5.36 -9.89
N LEU A 20 17.83 -5.78 -10.94
CA LEU A 20 16.79 -6.81 -10.87
C LEU A 20 17.29 -8.26 -11.11
N ARG A 21 18.59 -8.50 -11.37
CA ARG A 21 19.11 -9.88 -11.51
C ARG A 21 19.19 -10.62 -10.17
N ASN A 22 19.10 -9.89 -9.06
CA ASN A 22 19.09 -10.48 -7.72
C ASN A 22 17.69 -10.99 -7.35
N THR A 23 17.62 -12.25 -6.94
CA THR A 23 16.38 -12.98 -6.57
C THR A 23 15.64 -12.42 -5.35
N LYS A 24 16.16 -11.37 -4.70
CA LYS A 24 15.57 -10.73 -3.52
C LYS A 24 15.17 -9.28 -3.82
N LYS A 25 13.90 -9.12 -4.21
CA LYS A 25 13.25 -7.83 -4.52
C LYS A 25 13.44 -6.76 -3.44
N SER A 26 13.52 -7.16 -2.17
CA SER A 26 13.74 -6.25 -1.03
C SER A 26 15.14 -5.61 -0.99
N THR A 27 16.12 -6.14 -1.72
CA THR A 27 17.48 -5.57 -1.81
C THR A 27 17.49 -4.23 -2.52
N LEU A 28 16.47 -3.95 -3.35
CA LEU A 28 16.29 -2.68 -4.05
C LEU A 28 16.24 -1.49 -3.09
N TYR A 29 15.68 -1.65 -1.89
CA TYR A 29 15.65 -0.61 -0.86
C TYR A 29 17.02 -0.15 -0.37
N ASN A 30 18.07 -0.93 -0.61
CA ASN A 30 19.45 -0.57 -0.24
C ASN A 30 20.21 0.12 -1.39
N ILE A 31 19.62 0.15 -2.59
CA ILE A 31 20.21 0.79 -3.77
C ILE A 31 19.75 2.24 -3.87
N PHE A 32 18.51 2.51 -3.44
CA PHE A 32 17.97 3.86 -3.41
C PHE A 32 18.44 4.61 -2.17
N ASP A 33 18.86 5.86 -2.37
CA ASP A 33 19.19 6.76 -1.29
C ASP A 33 17.97 7.08 -0.44
N THR A 34 18.21 7.26 0.86
CA THR A 34 17.18 7.62 1.83
C THR A 34 17.39 9.03 2.31
N VAL A 35 16.31 9.77 2.52
CA VAL A 35 16.36 11.09 3.15
C VAL A 35 16.55 10.91 4.66
N PRO A 36 17.51 11.63 5.28
CA PRO A 36 17.82 11.46 6.71
C PRO A 36 16.70 11.94 7.65
N GLU A 37 15.81 12.81 7.19
CA GLU A 37 14.71 13.35 7.99
C GLU A 37 13.38 13.28 7.23
N ARG A 38 12.28 13.20 7.99
CA ARG A 38 10.92 13.37 7.44
C ARG A 38 10.93 14.70 6.67
N PRO A 39 10.46 14.76 5.42
CA PRO A 39 10.38 16.02 4.69
C PRO A 39 9.61 17.03 5.55
N VAL A 40 10.31 18.05 6.06
CA VAL A 40 9.73 18.99 7.02
C VAL A 40 9.04 20.10 6.25
N GLY A 41 7.75 19.91 5.99
CA GLY A 41 6.76 20.99 5.99
C GLY A 41 6.02 20.96 7.33
N ASN A 42 5.44 22.08 7.75
CA ASN A 42 4.51 22.13 8.88
C ASN A 42 3.55 20.92 8.82
N THR A 43 3.31 20.21 9.93
CA THR A 43 2.52 18.96 9.96
C THR A 43 1.14 19.10 9.33
N ASP A 44 0.65 20.33 9.26
CA ASP A 44 -0.64 20.72 8.68
C ASP A 44 -0.67 20.65 7.14
N ASN A 45 0.48 20.44 6.49
CA ASN A 45 0.62 20.35 5.04
C ASN A 45 0.93 18.93 4.53
N LEU A 46 0.60 17.90 5.32
CA LEU A 46 0.86 16.50 4.99
C LEU A 46 -0.44 15.74 4.74
N TYR A 47 -0.48 15.01 3.63
CA TYR A 47 -1.55 14.07 3.33
C TYR A 47 -0.98 12.66 3.19
N PHE A 48 -1.65 11.67 3.77
CA PHE A 48 -1.21 10.28 3.77
C PHE A 48 -2.01 9.43 2.79
N VAL A 49 -1.31 8.63 1.99
CA VAL A 49 -1.92 7.56 1.20
C VAL A 49 -1.42 6.23 1.74
N LEU A 50 -2.31 5.46 2.33
CA LEU A 50 -1.98 4.19 2.98
C LEU A 50 -2.29 3.01 2.06
N ASP A 51 -1.32 2.11 1.92
CA ASP A 51 -1.58 0.77 1.42
C ASP A 51 -2.40 -0.02 2.46
N GLY A 52 -3.60 -0.44 2.06
CA GLY A 52 -4.50 -1.24 2.88
C GLY A 52 -3.93 -2.64 3.18
N GLY A 53 -3.10 -3.19 2.31
CA GLY A 53 -2.35 -4.42 2.56
C GLY A 53 -1.34 -4.26 3.70
N PHE A 54 -0.64 -3.12 3.72
CA PHE A 54 0.22 -2.75 4.84
C PHE A 54 -0.57 -2.63 6.15
N LEU A 55 -1.74 -1.96 6.14
CA LEU A 55 -2.52 -1.72 7.36
C LEU A 55 -3.01 -2.99 8.08
N ILE A 56 -3.17 -4.12 7.39
CA ILE A 56 -3.72 -5.34 8.00
C ILE A 56 -2.70 -6.07 8.90
N HIS A 57 -1.42 -5.70 8.85
CA HIS A 57 -0.35 -6.39 9.57
C HIS A 57 0.11 -5.80 10.92
N PRO A 58 0.10 -4.46 11.14
CA PRO A 58 0.56 -3.84 12.38
C PRO A 58 -0.30 -4.13 13.61
N VAL A 59 -1.60 -4.35 13.44
CA VAL A 59 -2.55 -4.41 14.54
C VAL A 59 -2.74 -5.84 15.05
N VAL A 60 -2.55 -6.02 16.35
CA VAL A 60 -2.82 -7.29 17.04
C VAL A 60 -4.32 -7.38 17.33
N TRP A 61 -4.95 -8.45 16.85
CA TRP A 61 -6.39 -8.67 17.04
C TRP A 61 -6.68 -9.19 18.46
N PRO A 62 -7.76 -8.73 19.11
CA PRO A 62 -8.16 -9.19 20.44
C PRO A 62 -8.62 -10.65 20.40
N LYS A 63 -8.14 -11.48 21.34
CA LYS A 63 -8.44 -12.93 21.40
C LYS A 63 -9.92 -13.29 21.67
N GLN A 64 -10.69 -12.38 22.23
CA GLN A 64 -12.11 -12.55 22.55
C GLN A 64 -12.94 -11.33 22.11
N GLY A 65 -12.40 -10.52 21.20
CA GLY A 65 -13.12 -9.36 20.68
C GLY A 65 -13.95 -9.71 19.46
N THR A 66 -14.80 -8.79 19.06
CA THR A 66 -15.63 -8.86 17.86
C THR A 66 -14.91 -8.26 16.64
N PHE A 67 -15.47 -8.40 15.44
CA PHE A 67 -14.98 -7.66 14.28
C PHE A 67 -15.11 -6.14 14.45
N ASP A 68 -16.14 -5.67 15.17
CA ASP A 68 -16.28 -4.25 15.50
C ASP A 68 -15.13 -3.73 16.38
N ASP A 69 -14.69 -4.53 17.37
CA ASP A 69 -13.52 -4.20 18.18
C ASP A 69 -12.27 -4.08 17.30
N VAL A 70 -12.10 -4.97 16.31
CA VAL A 70 -10.99 -4.92 15.35
C VAL A 70 -11.03 -3.64 14.52
N TYR A 71 -12.20 -3.30 13.95
CA TYR A 71 -12.36 -2.08 13.16
C TYR A 71 -12.05 -0.85 14.01
N THR A 72 -12.54 -0.82 15.25
CA THR A 72 -12.26 0.26 16.21
C THR A 72 -10.77 0.41 16.49
N ILE A 73 -10.03 -0.68 16.66
CA ILE A 73 -8.58 -0.63 16.86
C ILE A 73 -7.88 -0.09 15.61
N TYR A 74 -8.26 -0.52 14.40
CA TYR A 74 -7.67 0.00 13.17
C TYR A 74 -7.98 1.48 12.95
N MET A 75 -9.22 1.92 13.16
CA MET A 75 -9.60 3.33 13.05
C MET A 75 -8.81 4.19 14.04
N SER A 76 -8.70 3.72 15.29
CA SER A 76 -7.91 4.39 16.33
C SER A 76 -6.42 4.46 15.96
N TYR A 77 -5.88 3.39 15.37
CA TYR A 77 -4.51 3.36 14.86
C TYR A 77 -4.31 4.41 13.75
N ILE A 78 -5.19 4.44 12.75
CA ILE A 78 -5.08 5.37 11.62
C ILE A 78 -5.16 6.82 12.10
N LYS A 79 -6.16 7.17 12.92
CA LYS A 79 -6.31 8.52 13.47
C LYS A 79 -5.10 8.94 14.31
N LYS A 80 -4.59 8.02 15.14
CA LYS A 80 -3.46 8.31 16.02
C LYS A 80 -2.15 8.54 15.26
N HIS A 81 -1.91 7.79 14.20
CA HIS A 81 -0.63 7.79 13.48
C HIS A 81 -0.61 8.75 12.27
N TYR A 82 -1.75 8.93 11.61
CA TYR A 82 -1.85 9.67 10.34
C TYR A 82 -2.87 10.82 10.37
N GLY A 83 -3.71 10.92 11.41
CA GLY A 83 -4.69 11.99 11.56
C GLY A 83 -5.90 11.85 10.63
N ASP A 84 -6.46 13.00 10.21
CA ASP A 84 -7.67 13.07 9.38
C ASP A 84 -7.35 13.16 7.87
N GLU A 85 -6.16 13.63 7.52
CA GLU A 85 -5.73 13.81 6.12
C GLU A 85 -5.14 12.52 5.56
N VAL A 86 -6.00 11.53 5.42
CA VAL A 86 -5.59 10.17 5.03
C VAL A 86 -6.58 9.54 4.06
N THR A 87 -6.04 8.92 3.02
CA THR A 87 -6.77 7.99 2.14
C THR A 87 -6.18 6.59 2.27
N VAL A 88 -7.05 5.59 2.42
CA VAL A 88 -6.64 4.19 2.45
C VAL A 88 -7.01 3.48 1.15
N VAL A 89 -6.06 2.83 0.51
CA VAL A 89 -6.26 2.10 -0.74
C VAL A 89 -6.22 0.59 -0.48
N PHE A 90 -7.36 -0.09 -0.66
CA PHE A 90 -7.45 -1.53 -0.45
C PHE A 90 -7.35 -2.33 -1.75
N ASP A 91 -6.51 -3.36 -1.74
CA ASP A 91 -6.53 -4.45 -2.73
C ASP A 91 -7.62 -5.46 -2.38
N VAL A 92 -8.76 -5.38 -3.05
CA VAL A 92 -9.80 -6.42 -2.98
C VAL A 92 -9.38 -7.65 -3.81
N GLY A 93 -8.65 -7.40 -4.89
CA GLY A 93 -8.15 -8.41 -5.82
C GLY A 93 -8.84 -8.36 -7.16
N TYR A 94 -8.14 -8.87 -8.17
CA TYR A 94 -8.68 -8.99 -9.52
C TYR A 94 -9.91 -9.89 -9.53
N THR A 95 -11.00 -9.38 -10.09
CA THR A 95 -12.04 -10.23 -10.67
C THR A 95 -11.40 -11.05 -11.80
N GLU A 96 -11.76 -12.33 -11.91
CA GLU A 96 -11.09 -13.41 -12.68
C GLU A 96 -10.87 -13.17 -14.20
N SER A 97 -11.21 -12.01 -14.73
CA SER A 97 -11.32 -11.74 -16.17
C SER A 97 -10.00 -11.48 -16.91
N SER A 98 -8.84 -11.39 -16.22
CA SER A 98 -7.55 -11.16 -16.89
C SER A 98 -6.53 -12.29 -16.66
N VAL A 99 -6.07 -12.90 -17.75
CA VAL A 99 -5.03 -13.93 -17.72
C VAL A 99 -3.65 -13.24 -17.70
N ASN A 100 -3.23 -12.78 -16.53
CA ASN A 100 -1.89 -12.22 -16.31
C ASN A 100 -1.09 -13.16 -15.36
N THR A 101 0.22 -13.24 -15.55
CA THR A 101 1.16 -13.91 -14.65
C THR A 101 0.94 -13.55 -13.17
N LYS A 102 0.55 -12.30 -12.86
CA LYS A 102 0.16 -11.87 -11.49
C LYS A 102 -1.06 -12.64 -10.94
N VAL A 103 -2.06 -12.90 -11.77
CA VAL A 103 -3.28 -13.64 -11.41
C VAL A 103 -2.95 -15.12 -11.16
N ILE A 104 -2.13 -15.73 -12.02
CA ILE A 104 -1.70 -17.14 -11.87
C ILE A 104 -0.90 -17.34 -10.59
N GLU A 105 0.08 -16.47 -10.31
CA GLU A 105 0.89 -16.56 -9.09
C GLU A 105 0.05 -16.32 -7.82
N ARG A 106 -0.94 -15.43 -7.89
CA ARG A 106 -1.89 -15.21 -6.79
C ARG A 106 -2.77 -16.42 -6.55
N GLN A 107 -3.35 -17.02 -7.60
CA GLN A 107 -4.11 -18.26 -7.51
C GLN A 107 -3.28 -19.39 -6.89
N ARG A 108 -2.00 -19.52 -7.27
CA ARG A 108 -1.09 -20.49 -6.64
C ARG A 108 -0.89 -20.24 -5.14
N ARG A 109 -0.82 -18.99 -4.69
CA ARG A 109 -0.75 -18.64 -3.26
C ARG A 109 -2.07 -18.92 -2.54
N MET A 110 -3.20 -18.65 -3.20
CA MET A 110 -4.53 -18.95 -2.66
C MET A 110 -4.78 -20.45 -2.53
N MET A 111 -4.31 -21.28 -3.48
CA MET A 111 -4.40 -22.75 -3.38
C MET A 111 -3.65 -23.31 -2.16
N LYS A 112 -2.71 -22.56 -1.56
CA LYS A 112 -2.04 -22.94 -0.31
C LYS A 112 -2.82 -22.51 0.94
N CYS A 113 -3.83 -21.66 0.81
CA CYS A 113 -4.64 -21.14 1.90
C CYS A 113 -5.90 -21.99 2.05
N THR A 114 -5.99 -22.76 3.13
CA THR A 114 -7.05 -23.77 3.35
C THR A 114 -8.15 -23.30 4.31
N SER A 115 -8.26 -22.00 4.58
CA SER A 115 -9.27 -21.45 5.49
C SER A 115 -10.67 -21.54 4.88
N ARG A 116 -11.63 -22.00 5.68
CA ARG A 116 -13.05 -22.04 5.30
C ARG A 116 -13.57 -20.63 5.08
N GLU A 117 -14.51 -20.47 4.14
CA GLU A 117 -15.33 -19.26 4.07
C GLU A 117 -16.18 -19.19 5.33
N ILE A 118 -16.27 -18.00 5.92
CA ILE A 118 -17.00 -17.73 7.15
C ILE A 118 -17.90 -16.53 6.89
N ILE A 119 -19.18 -16.68 7.20
CA ILE A 119 -20.11 -15.56 7.22
C ILE A 119 -19.99 -14.92 8.60
N PHE A 120 -19.62 -13.64 8.65
CA PHE A 120 -19.47 -12.88 9.88
C PHE A 120 -20.04 -11.47 9.71
N ASN A 121 -20.38 -10.86 10.85
CA ASN A 121 -20.82 -9.48 10.99
C ASN A 121 -20.02 -8.79 12.11
N GLU A 122 -20.30 -7.52 12.33
CA GLU A 122 -19.67 -6.67 13.36
C GLU A 122 -19.64 -7.34 14.75
N SER A 123 -20.73 -8.02 15.16
CA SER A 123 -20.85 -8.70 16.47
C SER A 123 -20.20 -10.08 16.54
N THR A 124 -19.67 -10.61 15.43
CA THR A 124 -19.11 -11.97 15.40
C THR A 124 -17.79 -12.00 16.16
N VAL A 125 -17.67 -12.91 17.13
CA VAL A 125 -16.46 -13.09 17.93
C VAL A 125 -15.34 -13.66 17.08
N LEU A 126 -14.15 -13.09 17.23
CA LEU A 126 -12.93 -13.55 16.59
C LEU A 126 -12.53 -14.94 17.11
N LEU A 127 -12.41 -15.89 16.19
CA LEU A 127 -11.82 -17.20 16.47
C LEU A 127 -10.46 -17.28 15.76
N ASP A 128 -9.46 -17.90 16.39
CA ASP A 128 -8.11 -18.08 15.81
C ASP A 128 -8.12 -18.74 14.40
N SER A 129 -9.21 -19.43 14.04
CA SER A 129 -9.46 -20.02 12.72
C SER A 129 -9.93 -19.04 11.63
N GLN A 130 -10.23 -17.78 11.96
CA GLN A 130 -10.80 -16.77 11.06
C GLN A 130 -9.72 -15.95 10.33
N ARG A 131 -8.71 -16.62 9.79
CA ARG A 131 -7.67 -15.93 9.00
C ARG A 131 -8.30 -15.36 7.72
N LEU A 132 -7.97 -14.12 7.38
CA LEU A 132 -8.27 -13.43 6.11
C LEU A 132 -7.55 -14.05 4.89
N SER A 133 -7.15 -15.32 4.97
CA SER A 133 -6.45 -16.05 3.91
C SER A 133 -7.40 -16.54 2.81
N ASN A 134 -8.71 -16.61 3.10
CA ASN A 134 -9.75 -16.85 2.10
C ASN A 134 -10.14 -15.52 1.43
N LEU A 135 -10.29 -15.53 0.10
CA LEU A 135 -10.64 -14.34 -0.68
C LEU A 135 -11.99 -13.76 -0.25
N ALA A 136 -13.06 -14.57 -0.19
CA ALA A 136 -14.38 -14.11 0.22
C ALA A 136 -14.38 -13.51 1.64
N ASN A 137 -13.61 -14.09 2.57
CA ASN A 137 -13.45 -13.51 3.91
C ASN A 137 -12.73 -12.16 3.88
N ARG A 138 -11.68 -12.03 3.04
CA ARG A 138 -10.94 -10.77 2.85
C ARG A 138 -11.84 -9.70 2.22
N GLU A 139 -12.60 -10.05 1.19
CA GLU A 139 -13.54 -9.14 0.53
C GLU A 139 -14.61 -8.64 1.50
N ARG A 140 -15.24 -9.54 2.26
CA ARG A 140 -16.23 -9.17 3.28
C ARG A 140 -15.62 -8.28 4.35
N PHE A 141 -14.41 -8.62 4.83
CA PHE A 141 -13.71 -7.82 5.83
C PHE A 141 -13.42 -6.40 5.33
N ILE A 142 -12.85 -6.28 4.12
CA ILE A 142 -12.51 -4.97 3.52
C ILE A 142 -13.78 -4.15 3.29
N SER A 143 -14.85 -4.75 2.75
CA SER A 143 -16.11 -4.04 2.50
C SER A 143 -16.73 -3.47 3.78
N GLN A 144 -16.78 -4.27 4.86
CA GLN A 144 -17.25 -3.79 6.16
C GLN A 144 -16.30 -2.73 6.74
N PHE A 145 -14.98 -2.94 6.65
CA PHE A 145 -14.01 -2.00 7.19
C PHE A 145 -14.04 -0.64 6.48
N VAL A 146 -14.18 -0.63 5.15
CA VAL A 146 -14.37 0.58 4.34
C VAL A 146 -15.59 1.37 4.83
N SER A 147 -16.72 0.70 5.05
CA SER A 147 -17.92 1.36 5.59
C SER A 147 -17.66 2.02 6.96
N HIS A 148 -16.86 1.40 7.82
CA HIS A 148 -16.49 1.98 9.12
C HIS A 148 -15.56 3.19 8.98
N LEU A 149 -14.57 3.11 8.10
CA LEU A 149 -13.65 4.21 7.82
C LEU A 149 -14.39 5.44 7.27
N GLU A 150 -15.32 5.22 6.34
CA GLU A 150 -16.13 6.31 5.76
C GLU A 150 -17.04 6.96 6.81
N LYS A 151 -17.63 6.18 7.74
CA LYS A 151 -18.43 6.72 8.86
C LYS A 151 -17.63 7.67 9.75
N VAL A 152 -16.32 7.45 9.90
CA VAL A 152 -15.42 8.33 10.70
C VAL A 152 -14.71 9.40 9.86
N GLY A 153 -15.12 9.56 8.60
CA GLY A 153 -14.63 10.59 7.68
C GLY A 153 -13.28 10.28 7.04
N ILE A 154 -12.81 9.03 7.07
CA ILE A 154 -11.58 8.61 6.39
C ILE A 154 -11.92 8.22 4.94
N CYS A 155 -11.22 8.81 3.99
CA CYS A 155 -11.38 8.48 2.58
C CYS A 155 -10.82 7.08 2.29
N THR A 156 -11.53 6.30 1.48
CA THR A 156 -11.06 4.99 1.04
C THR A 156 -11.20 4.82 -0.46
N PHE A 157 -10.35 3.97 -1.04
CA PHE A 157 -10.43 3.55 -2.42
C PHE A 157 -10.26 2.03 -2.50
N ILE A 158 -11.15 1.37 -3.24
CA ILE A 158 -11.06 -0.07 -3.48
C ILE A 158 -10.48 -0.29 -4.88
N ALA A 159 -9.27 -0.83 -4.94
CA ALA A 159 -8.64 -1.25 -6.18
C ALA A 159 -9.21 -2.60 -6.62
N THR A 160 -9.83 -2.60 -7.81
CA THR A 160 -10.31 -3.81 -8.50
C THR A 160 -9.21 -4.48 -9.33
N ASN A 161 -8.11 -3.78 -9.54
CA ASN A 161 -6.95 -4.23 -10.31
C ASN A 161 -5.68 -4.13 -9.44
N ASP A 162 -4.54 -3.77 -10.04
CA ASP A 162 -3.26 -3.63 -9.33
C ASP A 162 -3.35 -2.49 -8.31
N ALA A 163 -3.35 -2.80 -7.01
CA ALA A 163 -3.44 -1.79 -5.97
C ALA A 163 -2.22 -0.88 -5.96
N ASP A 164 -1.04 -1.38 -6.34
CA ASP A 164 0.19 -0.59 -6.38
C ASP A 164 0.03 0.62 -7.33
N VAL A 165 -0.56 0.40 -8.50
CA VAL A 165 -0.84 1.46 -9.48
C VAL A 165 -1.84 2.47 -8.90
N HIS A 166 -2.91 1.99 -8.26
CA HIS A 166 -3.93 2.87 -7.70
C HIS A 166 -3.44 3.67 -6.51
N ILE A 167 -2.54 3.13 -5.68
CA ILE A 167 -1.89 3.85 -4.59
C ILE A 167 -1.12 5.05 -5.14
N VAL A 168 -0.31 4.83 -6.18
CA VAL A 168 0.49 5.89 -6.81
C VAL A 168 -0.39 6.92 -7.50
N MET A 169 -1.40 6.48 -8.26
CA MET A 169 -2.37 7.38 -8.89
C MET A 169 -3.12 8.23 -7.86
N THR A 170 -3.58 7.62 -6.77
CA THR A 170 -4.25 8.33 -5.67
C THR A 170 -3.34 9.40 -5.07
N ALA A 171 -2.05 9.10 -4.90
CA ALA A 171 -1.09 10.08 -4.40
C ALA A 171 -0.89 11.27 -5.35
N ILE A 172 -0.81 11.02 -6.65
CA ILE A 172 -0.67 12.06 -7.68
C ILE A 172 -1.92 12.93 -7.75
N GLU A 173 -3.11 12.31 -7.89
CA GLU A 173 -4.39 13.03 -7.97
C GLU A 173 -4.64 13.85 -6.71
N THR A 174 -4.30 13.30 -5.55
CA THR A 174 -4.39 14.01 -4.28
C THR A 174 -3.47 15.23 -4.29
N TYR A 175 -2.19 15.05 -4.61
CA TYR A 175 -1.22 16.15 -4.71
C TYR A 175 -1.72 17.24 -5.65
N GLU A 176 -2.23 16.88 -6.83
CA GLU A 176 -2.76 17.84 -7.79
C GLU A 176 -3.95 18.63 -7.27
N LYS A 177 -4.82 17.97 -6.51
CA LYS A 177 -6.05 18.56 -5.96
C LYS A 177 -5.79 19.48 -4.77
N ILE A 178 -4.98 19.05 -3.81
CA ILE A 178 -4.81 19.74 -2.53
C ILE A 178 -3.52 20.57 -2.45
N LYS A 179 -2.55 20.33 -3.36
CA LYS A 179 -1.24 20.99 -3.40
C LYS A 179 -0.48 20.92 -2.06
N LYS A 180 -0.72 19.85 -1.30
CA LYS A 180 0.00 19.48 -0.08
C LYS A 180 1.02 18.39 -0.38
N GLN A 181 1.99 18.23 0.51
CA GLN A 181 2.95 17.14 0.41
C GLN A 181 2.25 15.80 0.67
N VAL A 182 2.48 14.82 -0.20
CA VAL A 182 1.82 13.51 -0.11
C VAL A 182 2.83 12.43 0.30
N LEU A 183 2.51 11.67 1.34
CA LEU A 183 3.31 10.57 1.83
C LEU A 183 2.60 9.23 1.62
N VAL A 184 3.18 8.38 0.78
CA VAL A 184 2.73 7.02 0.51
C VAL A 184 3.33 6.08 1.56
N ILE A 185 2.48 5.37 2.30
CA ILE A 185 2.89 4.39 3.31
C ILE A 185 2.66 2.98 2.78
N GLY A 186 3.73 2.19 2.73
CA GLY A 186 3.66 0.79 2.32
C GLY A 186 4.98 0.05 2.49
N GLN A 187 4.96 -1.27 2.29
CA GLN A 187 6.14 -2.14 2.44
C GLN A 187 6.65 -2.71 1.11
N ASP A 188 5.85 -2.60 0.04
CA ASP A 188 6.21 -3.15 -1.26
C ASP A 188 7.08 -2.18 -2.06
N VAL A 189 8.18 -2.72 -2.60
CA VAL A 189 9.13 -1.91 -3.37
C VAL A 189 8.58 -1.49 -4.74
N ASP A 190 7.49 -2.11 -5.19
CA ASP A 190 6.79 -1.67 -6.39
C ASP A 190 6.20 -0.27 -6.20
N LEU A 191 5.77 0.07 -4.97
CA LEU A 191 5.30 1.42 -4.61
C LEU A 191 6.42 2.47 -4.69
N LEU A 192 7.68 2.05 -4.74
CA LEU A 192 8.84 2.93 -4.89
C LEU A 192 9.23 3.14 -6.36
N VAL A 193 9.13 2.08 -7.17
CA VAL A 193 9.52 2.10 -8.58
C VAL A 193 8.43 2.72 -9.46
N LEU A 194 7.15 2.52 -9.13
CA LEU A 194 6.03 3.03 -9.93
C LEU A 194 5.93 4.57 -9.96
N PRO A 195 6.08 5.30 -8.83
CA PRO A 195 6.05 6.76 -8.87
C PRO A 195 7.18 7.33 -9.73
N THR A 196 8.36 6.71 -9.70
CA THR A 196 9.52 7.11 -10.52
C THR A 196 9.21 7.10 -12.03
N ALA A 197 8.31 6.22 -12.48
CA ALA A 197 7.92 6.14 -13.88
C ALA A 197 6.87 7.18 -14.31
N VAL A 198 6.23 7.84 -13.35
CA VAL A 198 5.07 8.71 -13.57
C VAL A 198 5.33 10.14 -13.10
N ILE A 199 6.28 10.34 -12.20
CA ILE A 199 6.54 11.64 -11.56
C ILE A 199 7.40 12.52 -12.46
N LEU A 200 6.88 13.74 -12.65
CA LEU A 200 7.58 14.88 -13.21
C LEU A 200 8.36 15.58 -12.09
N ASP A 201 9.51 16.17 -12.42
CA ASP A 201 10.53 16.72 -11.50
C ASP A 201 10.08 17.74 -10.42
N TYR A 202 8.78 18.00 -10.27
CA TYR A 202 8.18 19.06 -9.45
C TYR A 202 7.16 18.57 -8.38
N MET A 203 6.94 17.26 -8.23
CA MET A 203 5.95 16.74 -7.27
C MET A 203 6.59 16.37 -5.92
N ASP A 204 6.08 16.93 -4.81
CA ASP A 204 6.48 16.58 -3.43
C ASP A 204 5.76 15.30 -2.94
N ILE A 205 6.04 14.17 -3.62
CA ILE A 205 5.53 12.85 -3.27
C ILE A 205 6.66 11.98 -2.72
N PHE A 206 6.44 11.43 -1.53
CA PHE A 206 7.42 10.65 -0.78
C PHE A 206 6.86 9.27 -0.48
N MET A 207 7.74 8.27 -0.38
CA MET A 207 7.39 6.97 0.18
C MET A 207 8.03 6.81 1.56
N LEU A 208 7.22 6.50 2.56
CA LEU A 208 7.70 6.09 3.88
C LEU A 208 7.56 4.58 4.02
N LYS A 209 8.70 3.94 4.20
CA LYS A 209 8.78 2.55 4.62
C LYS A 209 9.02 2.51 6.12
N GLU A 210 7.97 2.17 6.86
CA GLU A 210 8.07 2.00 8.30
C GLU A 210 9.02 0.86 8.67
N GLY A 211 9.89 1.14 9.64
CA GLY A 211 10.80 0.19 10.22
C GLY A 211 10.06 -0.85 11.06
N LYS A 212 10.62 -2.06 11.17
CA LYS A 212 10.10 -3.07 12.09
C LYS A 212 11.06 -3.21 13.27
N SER A 213 10.52 -3.14 14.48
CA SER A 213 11.29 -3.30 15.73
C SER A 213 12.46 -2.31 15.83
N LYS A 214 13.72 -2.78 15.85
CA LYS A 214 14.93 -1.95 16.00
C LYS A 214 15.36 -1.24 14.71
N VAL A 215 14.70 -1.51 13.59
CA VAL A 215 15.02 -0.86 12.31
C VAL A 215 14.30 0.49 12.27
N LYS A 216 15.05 1.56 11.97
CA LYS A 216 14.48 2.90 11.80
C LYS A 216 13.65 2.99 10.51
N ASP A 217 12.73 3.94 10.51
CA ASP A 217 11.97 4.33 9.33
C ASP A 217 12.89 4.83 8.21
N ARG A 218 12.49 4.59 6.96
CA ARG A 218 13.22 5.06 5.77
C ARG A 218 12.28 5.88 4.89
N PHE A 219 12.72 7.08 4.57
CA PHE A 219 12.05 7.98 3.63
C PHE A 219 12.74 7.90 2.29
N TYR A 220 11.95 7.76 1.24
CA TYR A 220 12.44 7.77 -0.13
C TYR A 220 11.75 8.86 -0.92
N ILE A 221 12.53 9.64 -1.69
CA ILE A 221 12.00 10.61 -2.65
C ILE A 221 11.97 9.95 -4.02
N ALA A 222 10.81 9.98 -4.69
CA ALA A 222 10.72 9.46 -6.05
C ALA A 222 11.70 10.18 -7.01
N LEU A 223 11.98 11.46 -6.77
CA LEU A 223 12.89 12.28 -7.56
C LEU A 223 14.36 11.79 -7.53
N GLU A 224 14.87 11.38 -6.37
CA GLU A 224 16.25 10.86 -6.26
C GLU A 224 16.40 9.52 -6.99
N ILE A 225 15.29 8.78 -7.13
CA ILE A 225 15.25 7.49 -7.81
C ILE A 225 15.24 7.67 -9.33
N CYS A 226 14.56 8.71 -9.85
CA CYS A 226 14.59 9.05 -11.28
C CYS A 226 16.02 9.34 -11.77
N ARG A 227 16.83 10.03 -10.95
CA ARG A 227 18.21 10.42 -11.32
C ARG A 227 19.14 9.23 -11.49
N ILE A 228 18.97 8.16 -10.71
CA ILE A 228 19.77 6.93 -10.82
C ILE A 228 19.44 6.15 -12.11
N LEU A 229 18.23 6.33 -12.66
CA LEU A 229 17.76 5.62 -13.85
C LEU A 229 18.09 6.32 -15.18
N ILE A 230 18.50 7.59 -15.14
CA ILE A 230 18.81 8.42 -16.32
C ILE A 230 20.32 8.60 -16.54
N LEU A 231 21.17 8.12 -15.62
CA LEU A 231 22.64 8.02 -15.78
C LEU A 231 23.04 6.65 -16.35
#